data_AF-A0A5B8U2U7-F1
#
_entry.id   AF-A0A5B8U2U7-F1
#
_cell.length_a   1.000
_cell.length_b   1.000
_cell.length_c   1.000
_cell.angle_alpha   90.00
_cell.angle_beta   90.00
_cell.angle_gamma   90.00
#
_symmetry.space_group_name_H-M   'P 1'
#
loop_
_entity.id
_entity.type
_entity.pdbx_description
1 polymer ?
#
loop_
_entity_poly.entity_id
_entity_poly.type
_entity_poly.pdbx_seq_one_letter_code
_entity_poly.pdbx_strand_id
1 'polypeptide(L)'
;MTTRHPCGYPWQSDVGPAEQVAGGEGGAVYAAENRTTQELWVIVDESSMADMLPADERQELVRLTRYSARRDRRQWVMDVTAIRERLQCLSGGEGDRWAVDEILVELVDQTAVDLQARARAEGLTHVNERDHLQPACAQAAARLAASREPETAVSTQFGLKLDAWPRLGNVDVTLHRPGRQPVMIELKAGRGNDAAVQCVWDAPKLAFALFEGRADAGYLLAAAPVKDWQRPARGTEFFRDLDHDSRVLGLLYDDHWRWWRENEHGMGPSSLPARFRTRPLHTAALTVASTAWELRLAAVHDVSAELIAWPSPR
;
A
#
# COMPACT_ATOMS: atom_id res chain seq x y z
N MET A 1 -25.37 7.86 -4.99
CA MET A 1 -26.70 7.32 -4.65
C MET A 1 -26.51 5.90 -4.13
N THR A 2 -27.00 5.58 -2.94
CA THR A 2 -26.85 4.25 -2.33
C THR A 2 -28.19 3.52 -2.31
N THR A 3 -28.19 2.26 -2.75
CA THR A 3 -29.33 1.33 -2.66
C THR A 3 -28.91 0.09 -1.87
N ARG A 4 -29.89 -0.55 -1.22
CA ARG A 4 -29.70 -1.74 -0.39
C ARG A 4 -30.66 -2.84 -0.84
N HIS A 5 -30.19 -4.07 -0.78
CA HIS A 5 -30.88 -5.23 -1.33
C HIS A 5 -30.66 -6.47 -0.45
N PRO A 6 -31.58 -7.45 -0.52
CA PRO A 6 -31.47 -8.68 0.27
C PRO A 6 -30.31 -9.56 -0.17
N CYS A 7 -29.99 -10.54 0.69
CA CYS A 7 -29.06 -11.62 0.40
C CYS A 7 -29.39 -12.29 -0.96
N GLY A 8 -28.37 -12.51 -1.79
CA GLY A 8 -28.52 -13.13 -3.11
C GLY A 8 -29.05 -12.20 -4.21
N TYR A 9 -29.15 -10.88 -3.97
CA TYR A 9 -29.47 -9.92 -5.02
C TYR A 9 -28.44 -10.01 -6.17
N PRO A 10 -28.86 -10.18 -7.44
CA PRO A 10 -27.97 -10.46 -8.56
C PRO A 10 -27.33 -9.18 -9.09
N TRP A 11 -26.63 -8.43 -8.25
CA TRP A 11 -26.05 -7.13 -8.59
C TRP A 11 -25.16 -7.15 -9.85
N GLN A 12 -24.58 -8.31 -10.17
CA GLN A 12 -23.76 -8.52 -11.37
C GLN A 12 -24.55 -8.31 -12.67
N SER A 13 -25.86 -8.60 -12.71
CA SER A 13 -26.69 -8.29 -13.89
C SER A 13 -27.08 -6.82 -13.96
N ASP A 14 -27.20 -6.17 -12.80
CA ASP A 14 -27.83 -4.84 -12.68
C ASP A 14 -26.82 -3.69 -12.78
N VAL A 15 -25.56 -3.94 -12.43
CA VAL A 15 -24.45 -2.98 -12.64
C VAL A 15 -23.98 -2.97 -14.11
N GLY A 16 -24.60 -3.79 -14.97
CA GLY A 16 -24.29 -3.96 -16.39
C GLY A 16 -23.02 -4.79 -16.61
N PRO A 17 -22.53 -4.93 -17.86
CA PRO A 17 -21.21 -5.50 -18.12
C PRO A 17 -20.17 -4.49 -17.65
N ALA A 18 -20.02 -4.33 -16.33
CA ALA A 18 -18.85 -3.73 -15.74
C ALA A 18 -17.68 -4.63 -16.13
N GLU A 19 -17.04 -4.31 -17.25
CA GLU A 19 -15.98 -5.11 -17.87
C GLU A 19 -14.81 -5.37 -16.90
N GLN A 20 -14.75 -4.62 -15.80
CA GLN A 20 -13.81 -4.83 -14.69
C GLN A 20 -14.56 -4.69 -13.35
N VAL A 21 -15.11 -5.80 -12.86
CA VAL A 21 -15.36 -5.99 -11.43
C VAL A 21 -14.05 -6.47 -10.83
N ALA A 22 -13.39 -5.63 -10.05
CA ALA A 22 -12.19 -6.02 -9.33
C ALA A 22 -12.61 -6.54 -7.95
N GLY A 23 -12.67 -7.87 -7.83
CA GLY A 23 -13.05 -8.57 -6.62
C GLY A 23 -11.86 -8.87 -5.73
N GLY A 24 -11.96 -8.55 -4.43
CA GLY A 24 -11.03 -9.06 -3.42
C GLY A 24 -11.58 -10.34 -2.77
N GLU A 25 -10.78 -11.38 -2.59
CA GLU A 25 -11.14 -12.50 -1.70
C GLU A 25 -11.20 -12.03 -0.23
N GLY A 26 -12.18 -12.53 0.51
CA GLY A 26 -12.24 -12.34 1.97
C GLY A 26 -13.08 -11.15 2.45
N GLY A 27 -13.59 -10.30 1.58
CA GLY A 27 -14.43 -9.20 2.05
C GLY A 27 -15.26 -8.64 0.93
N ALA A 28 -16.45 -9.22 0.74
CA ALA A 28 -17.73 -8.57 0.51
C ALA A 28 -17.76 -7.18 -0.17
N VAL A 29 -16.78 -6.73 -0.96
CA VAL A 29 -16.63 -5.36 -1.43
C VAL A 29 -16.00 -5.38 -2.81
N TYR A 30 -16.73 -4.83 -3.77
CA TYR A 30 -16.35 -4.79 -5.17
C TYR A 30 -16.33 -3.35 -5.66
N ALA A 31 -15.31 -3.03 -6.45
CA ALA A 31 -15.20 -1.79 -7.19
C ALA A 31 -15.50 -2.08 -8.66
N ALA A 32 -16.39 -1.28 -9.27
CA ALA A 32 -16.78 -1.47 -10.67
C ALA A 32 -16.89 -0.12 -11.41
N GLU A 33 -16.51 -0.12 -12.68
CA GLU A 33 -16.63 1.02 -13.60
C GLU A 33 -17.40 0.57 -14.85
N ASN A 34 -18.50 1.26 -15.18
CA ASN A 34 -19.21 1.07 -16.44
C ASN A 34 -18.57 1.97 -17.50
N ARG A 35 -17.87 1.40 -18.48
CA ARG A 35 -17.14 2.20 -19.49
C ARG A 35 -18.04 3.00 -20.43
N THR A 36 -19.27 2.53 -20.67
CA THR A 36 -20.22 3.20 -21.56
C THR A 36 -20.81 4.44 -20.88
N THR A 37 -21.21 4.32 -19.61
CA THR A 37 -21.82 5.43 -18.86
C THR A 37 -20.80 6.23 -18.04
N GLN A 38 -19.57 5.71 -17.94
CA GLN A 38 -18.51 6.14 -17.03
C GLN A 38 -18.90 6.12 -15.54
N GLU A 39 -20.00 5.47 -15.16
CA GLU A 39 -20.43 5.40 -13.76
C GLU A 39 -19.48 4.53 -12.93
N LEU A 40 -19.18 4.99 -11.72
CA LEU A 40 -18.37 4.26 -10.74
C LEU A 40 -19.26 3.69 -9.64
N TRP A 41 -18.96 2.47 -9.20
CA TRP A 41 -19.75 1.73 -8.23
C TRP A 41 -18.90 1.16 -7.12
N VAL A 42 -19.42 1.22 -5.89
CA VAL A 42 -18.98 0.39 -4.77
C VAL A 42 -20.10 -0.56 -4.42
N ILE A 43 -19.87 -1.84 -4.58
CA ILE A 43 -20.79 -2.90 -4.16
C ILE A 43 -20.24 -3.47 -2.86
N VAL A 44 -21.10 -3.69 -1.87
CA VAL A 44 -20.79 -4.45 -0.67
C VAL A 44 -21.74 -5.65 -0.61
N ASP A 45 -21.24 -6.88 -0.64
CA ASP A 45 -21.99 -8.13 -0.59
C ASP A 45 -21.57 -8.98 0.61
N GLU A 46 -22.21 -8.74 1.75
CA GLU A 46 -21.92 -9.42 3.02
C GLU A 46 -22.63 -10.79 3.12
N SER A 47 -23.13 -11.34 1.99
CA SER A 47 -23.90 -12.58 1.97
C SER A 47 -23.12 -13.78 2.50
N SER A 48 -21.79 -13.83 2.34
CA SER A 48 -20.95 -14.89 2.89
C SER A 48 -20.81 -14.84 4.42
N MET A 49 -21.18 -13.72 5.05
CA MET A 49 -21.18 -13.52 6.50
C MET A 49 -22.60 -13.59 7.09
N ALA A 50 -23.63 -13.88 6.28
CA ALA A 50 -25.03 -13.85 6.71
C ALA A 50 -25.28 -14.67 7.99
N ASP A 51 -24.63 -15.83 8.11
CA ASP A 51 -24.78 -16.73 9.26
C ASP A 51 -24.16 -16.17 10.55
N MET A 52 -23.23 -15.22 10.42
CA MET A 52 -22.55 -14.56 11.54
C MET A 52 -23.25 -13.28 12.02
N LEU A 53 -24.21 -12.75 11.24
CA LEU A 53 -24.92 -11.51 11.54
C LEU A 53 -26.25 -11.75 12.30
N PRO A 54 -26.69 -10.81 13.16
CA PRO A 54 -28.03 -10.80 13.76
C PRO A 54 -29.15 -10.88 12.71
N ALA A 55 -30.30 -11.49 13.07
CA ALA A 55 -31.37 -11.79 12.12
C ALA A 55 -32.00 -10.54 11.45
N ASP A 56 -32.01 -9.42 12.16
CA ASP A 56 -32.46 -8.10 11.68
C ASP A 56 -31.47 -7.44 10.71
N GLU A 57 -30.19 -7.78 10.79
CA GLU A 57 -29.15 -7.28 9.86
C GLU A 57 -29.08 -8.09 8.54
N ARG A 58 -29.70 -9.27 8.48
CA ARG A 58 -29.68 -10.16 7.29
C ARG A 58 -30.55 -9.71 6.12
N GLN A 59 -31.39 -8.69 6.29
CA GLN A 59 -32.37 -8.28 5.27
C GLN A 59 -31.77 -7.38 4.16
N GLU A 60 -30.60 -6.79 4.38
CA GLU A 60 -29.98 -5.80 3.48
C GLU A 60 -28.47 -6.04 3.32
N LEU A 61 -28.07 -7.26 2.96
CA LEU A 61 -26.67 -7.69 2.89
C LEU A 61 -25.93 -7.20 1.63
N VAL A 62 -26.65 -6.71 0.62
CA VAL A 62 -26.05 -6.17 -0.59
C VAL A 62 -26.30 -4.67 -0.69
N ARG A 63 -25.23 -3.87 -0.68
CA ARG A 63 -25.30 -2.40 -0.79
C ARG A 63 -24.58 -1.95 -2.05
N LEU A 64 -25.26 -1.18 -2.90
CA LEU A 64 -24.67 -0.56 -4.08
C LEU A 64 -24.61 0.95 -3.94
N THR A 65 -23.44 1.54 -4.08
CA THR A 65 -23.26 3.00 -4.10
C THR A 65 -22.73 3.45 -5.45
N ARG A 66 -23.50 4.28 -6.14
CA ARG A 66 -23.17 4.87 -7.44
C ARG A 66 -22.60 6.29 -7.31
N TYR A 67 -21.54 6.57 -8.07
CA TYR A 67 -20.83 7.85 -8.16
C TYR A 67 -20.78 8.33 -9.62
N SER A 68 -20.69 9.65 -9.82
CA SER A 68 -20.56 10.22 -11.17
C SER A 68 -19.08 10.27 -11.63
N ALA A 69 -18.84 9.77 -12.85
CA ALA A 69 -17.53 9.46 -13.44
C ALA A 69 -16.35 10.37 -13.09
N ARG A 70 -16.47 11.66 -13.43
CA ARG A 70 -15.31 12.57 -13.46
C ARG A 70 -15.12 13.38 -12.20
N ARG A 71 -16.20 13.69 -11.48
CA ARG A 71 -16.13 14.56 -10.30
C ARG A 71 -15.93 13.78 -9.01
N ASP A 72 -16.38 12.52 -8.98
CA ASP A 72 -16.48 11.78 -7.73
C ASP A 72 -15.44 10.64 -7.62
N ARG A 73 -14.53 10.49 -8.60
CA ARG A 73 -13.55 9.38 -8.60
C ARG A 73 -12.69 9.34 -7.34
N ARG A 74 -12.29 10.51 -6.83
CA ARG A 74 -11.57 10.63 -5.56
C ARG A 74 -12.41 10.13 -4.38
N GLN A 75 -13.68 10.54 -4.31
CA GLN A 75 -14.59 10.12 -3.25
C GLN A 75 -14.88 8.61 -3.32
N TRP A 76 -15.06 8.09 -4.53
CA TRP A 76 -15.23 6.66 -4.79
C TRP A 76 -14.06 5.83 -4.25
N VAL A 77 -12.80 6.23 -4.53
CA VAL A 77 -11.59 5.61 -3.95
C VAL A 77 -11.67 5.60 -2.43
N MET A 78 -11.98 6.76 -1.83
CA MET A 78 -12.04 6.91 -0.38
C MET A 78 -13.06 5.96 0.25
N ASP A 79 -14.23 5.81 -0.36
CA ASP A 79 -15.30 4.96 0.18
C ASP A 79 -14.99 3.47 0.02
N VAL A 80 -14.38 3.04 -1.10
CA VAL A 80 -13.89 1.65 -1.25
C VAL A 80 -12.88 1.32 -0.15
N THR A 81 -11.89 2.19 0.06
CA THR A 81 -10.85 2.01 1.07
C THR A 81 -11.44 1.93 2.47
N ALA A 82 -12.32 2.87 2.84
CA ALA A 82 -12.94 2.92 4.17
C ALA A 82 -13.81 1.68 4.48
N ILE A 83 -14.50 1.12 3.48
CA ILE A 83 -15.34 -0.07 3.69
C ILE A 83 -14.48 -1.32 3.88
N ARG A 84 -13.39 -1.45 3.10
CA ARG A 84 -12.45 -2.58 3.25
C ARG A 84 -11.81 -2.60 4.63
N GLU A 85 -11.37 -1.45 5.13
CA GLU A 85 -10.83 -1.30 6.50
C GLU A 85 -11.77 -1.88 7.56
N ARG A 86 -13.07 -1.60 7.46
CA ARG A 86 -14.08 -2.06 8.43
C ARG A 86 -14.17 -3.59 8.51
N LEU A 87 -14.07 -4.27 7.37
CA LEU A 87 -14.30 -5.72 7.29
C LEU A 87 -13.10 -6.55 7.75
N GLN A 88 -11.90 -5.98 7.71
CA GLN A 88 -10.66 -6.71 7.96
C GLN A 88 -10.26 -6.81 9.43
N CYS A 89 -10.86 -6.00 10.30
CA CYS A 89 -10.68 -6.13 11.76
C CYS A 89 -11.16 -7.47 12.33
N LEU A 90 -11.75 -8.36 11.52
CA LEU A 90 -12.41 -9.60 11.96
C LEU A 90 -11.61 -10.89 11.73
N SER A 91 -10.42 -10.85 11.13
CA SER A 91 -9.69 -12.07 10.71
C SER A 91 -8.17 -11.97 10.92
N GLY A 92 -7.58 -12.65 11.91
CA GLY A 92 -6.11 -12.65 12.13
C GLY A 92 -5.55 -13.95 12.73
N GLY A 93 -4.40 -14.40 12.20
CA GLY A 93 -3.56 -15.52 12.71
C GLY A 93 -2.08 -15.31 12.33
N GLU A 94 -1.16 -15.61 13.25
CA GLU A 94 0.20 -15.02 13.29
C GLU A 94 1.29 -16.01 13.74
N GLY A 95 2.47 -16.01 13.10
CA GLY A 95 3.66 -16.72 13.59
C GLY A 95 4.95 -16.42 12.78
N ASP A 96 6.02 -16.01 13.48
CA ASP A 96 7.41 -15.76 13.02
C ASP A 96 7.75 -14.43 12.30
N ARG A 97 6.77 -13.65 11.80
CA ARG A 97 7.03 -12.27 11.29
C ARG A 97 7.40 -11.25 12.37
N TRP A 98 7.06 -11.52 13.63
CA TRP A 98 7.14 -10.59 14.76
C TRP A 98 8.55 -10.07 15.08
N ALA A 99 9.58 -10.90 14.89
CA ALA A 99 10.94 -10.53 15.27
C ALA A 99 11.57 -9.47 14.34
N VAL A 100 11.18 -9.41 13.06
CA VAL A 100 11.66 -8.37 12.13
C VAL A 100 10.91 -7.06 12.36
N ASP A 101 9.62 -7.14 12.64
CA ASP A 101 8.77 -5.97 12.91
C ASP A 101 9.30 -5.15 14.10
N GLU A 102 9.70 -5.80 15.20
CA GLU A 102 10.28 -5.12 16.37
C GLU A 102 11.55 -4.33 16.03
N ILE A 103 12.44 -4.89 15.21
CA ILE A 103 13.67 -4.21 14.78
C ILE A 103 13.31 -3.00 13.92
N LEU A 104 12.30 -3.12 13.06
CA LEU A 104 11.90 -2.01 12.20
C LEU A 104 11.14 -0.91 12.95
N VAL A 105 10.41 -1.23 14.02
CA VAL A 105 9.84 -0.21 14.93
C VAL A 105 10.97 0.65 15.51
N GLU A 106 12.03 0.02 16.03
CA GLU A 106 13.18 0.73 16.58
C GLU A 106 13.93 1.54 15.49
N LEU A 107 14.06 0.99 14.27
CA LEU A 107 14.63 1.69 13.13
C LEU A 107 13.90 2.99 12.82
N VAL A 108 12.57 2.96 12.82
CA VAL A 108 11.73 4.12 12.50
C VAL A 108 11.91 5.22 13.55
N ASP A 109 11.96 4.87 14.84
CA ASP A 109 12.21 5.84 15.91
C ASP A 109 13.59 6.50 15.77
N GLN A 110 14.63 5.71 15.52
CA GLN A 110 15.98 6.25 15.30
C GLN A 110 16.06 7.11 14.04
N THR A 111 15.37 6.70 12.96
CA THR A 111 15.30 7.46 11.71
C THR A 111 14.62 8.81 11.94
N ALA A 112 13.53 8.85 12.72
CA ALA A 112 12.83 10.09 13.04
C ALA A 112 13.72 11.06 13.85
N VAL A 113 14.47 10.53 14.83
CA VAL A 113 15.43 11.32 15.63
C VAL A 113 16.53 11.91 14.75
N ASP A 114 17.16 11.09 13.90
CA ASP A 114 18.23 11.52 13.01
C ASP A 114 17.74 12.56 11.99
N LEU A 115 16.57 12.31 11.39
CA LEU A 115 15.97 13.20 10.41
C LEU A 115 15.58 14.55 11.03
N GLN A 116 15.08 14.56 12.27
CA GLN A 116 14.81 15.79 13.02
C GLN A 116 16.09 16.57 13.35
N ALA A 117 17.13 15.88 13.83
CA ALA A 117 18.41 16.49 14.15
C ALA A 117 19.02 17.13 12.90
N ARG A 118 18.98 16.42 11.77
CA ARG A 118 19.43 16.91 10.47
C ARG A 118 18.62 18.10 9.99
N ALA A 119 17.30 18.04 10.06
CA ALA A 119 16.43 19.15 9.68
C ALA A 119 16.73 20.43 10.47
N ARG A 120 17.02 20.31 11.77
CA ARG A 120 17.43 21.43 12.60
C ARG A 120 18.80 21.98 12.21
N ALA A 121 19.79 21.10 12.02
CA ALA A 121 21.16 21.49 11.71
C ALA A 121 21.28 22.20 10.35
N GLU A 122 20.55 21.71 9.35
CA GLU A 122 20.59 22.23 7.98
C GLU A 122 19.52 23.32 7.71
N GLY A 123 18.70 23.67 8.71
CA GLY A 123 17.63 24.67 8.56
C GLY A 123 16.57 24.25 7.54
N LEU A 124 16.30 22.94 7.43
CA LEU A 124 15.39 22.39 6.43
C LEU A 124 13.97 22.85 6.69
N THR A 125 13.34 23.38 5.64
CA THR A 125 11.91 23.70 5.66
C THR A 125 11.05 22.54 5.18
N HIS A 126 11.64 21.52 4.56
CA HIS A 126 10.99 20.27 4.11
C HIS A 126 12.03 19.15 4.04
N VAL A 127 11.58 17.89 4.04
CA VAL A 127 12.43 16.72 3.77
C VAL A 127 12.01 16.07 2.45
N ASN A 128 12.97 15.44 1.79
CA ASN A 128 12.78 14.64 0.58
C ASN A 128 13.46 13.28 0.76
N GLU A 129 13.12 12.32 -0.09
CA GLU A 129 13.54 10.93 0.06
C GLU A 129 15.06 10.77 -0.08
N ARG A 130 15.60 11.13 -1.26
CA ARG A 130 16.99 10.90 -1.64
C ARG A 130 17.98 11.63 -0.75
N ASP A 131 17.75 12.91 -0.49
CA ASP A 131 18.75 13.75 0.16
C ASP A 131 18.68 13.64 1.68
N HIS A 132 17.52 13.27 2.25
CA HIS A 132 17.27 13.36 3.69
C HIS A 132 16.82 12.04 4.33
N LEU A 133 15.69 11.47 3.89
CA LEU A 133 15.10 10.29 4.54
C LEU A 133 15.97 9.03 4.33
N GLN A 134 16.42 8.75 3.11
CA GLN A 134 17.23 7.57 2.83
C GLN A 134 18.55 7.56 3.60
N PRO A 135 19.37 8.64 3.61
CA PRO A 135 20.58 8.66 4.42
C PRO A 135 20.33 8.48 5.92
N ALA A 136 19.27 9.11 6.47
CA ALA A 136 18.92 8.95 7.88
C ALA A 136 18.50 7.52 8.21
N CYS A 137 17.66 6.91 7.38
CA CYS A 137 17.20 5.53 7.53
C CYS A 137 18.37 4.53 7.42
N ALA A 138 19.25 4.71 6.43
CA ALA A 138 20.41 3.84 6.24
C ALA A 138 21.39 3.93 7.41
N GLN A 139 21.61 5.14 7.94
CA GLN A 139 22.48 5.35 9.10
C GLN A 139 21.90 4.70 10.36
N ALA A 140 20.60 4.88 10.62
CA ALA A 140 19.90 4.22 11.72
C ALA A 140 19.94 2.69 11.59
N ALA A 141 19.70 2.17 10.39
CA ALA A 141 19.80 0.74 10.10
C ALA A 141 21.20 0.21 10.37
N ALA A 142 22.26 0.91 9.96
CA ALA A 142 23.64 0.48 10.17
C ALA A 142 23.99 0.40 11.68
N ARG A 143 23.55 1.38 12.48
CA ARG A 143 23.76 1.35 13.94
C ARG A 143 23.03 0.20 14.61
N LEU A 144 21.78 -0.04 14.22
CA LEU A 144 21.01 -1.17 14.73
C LEU A 144 21.68 -2.49 14.35
N ALA A 145 22.02 -2.65 13.08
CA ALA A 145 22.60 -3.87 12.55
C ALA A 145 23.94 -4.25 13.22
N ALA A 146 24.76 -3.26 13.57
CA ALA A 146 26.03 -3.46 14.28
C ALA A 146 25.89 -4.07 15.69
N SER A 147 24.69 -4.00 16.29
CA SER A 147 24.41 -4.52 17.63
C SER A 147 23.69 -5.88 17.63
N ARG A 148 23.47 -6.48 16.46
CA ARG A 148 22.62 -7.67 16.32
C ARG A 148 23.44 -8.92 15.97
N GLU A 149 23.03 -10.03 16.57
CA GLU A 149 23.49 -11.37 16.22
C GLU A 149 22.34 -12.17 15.58
N PRO A 150 22.56 -12.84 14.43
CA PRO A 150 23.77 -12.80 13.60
C PRO A 150 23.99 -11.42 12.97
N GLU A 151 25.25 -11.15 12.58
CA GLU A 151 25.64 -9.89 11.93
C GLU A 151 24.72 -9.59 10.74
N THR A 152 24.13 -8.41 10.76
CA THR A 152 23.23 -7.93 9.70
C THR A 152 23.96 -6.88 8.88
N ALA A 153 23.99 -7.03 7.56
CA ALA A 153 24.56 -6.02 6.66
C ALA A 153 23.47 -5.11 6.11
N VAL A 154 23.80 -3.83 5.91
CA VAL A 154 22.89 -2.82 5.35
C VAL A 154 23.37 -2.41 3.97
N SER A 155 22.46 -2.29 3.00
CA SER A 155 22.76 -1.79 1.66
C SER A 155 21.71 -0.78 1.20
N THR A 156 22.14 0.23 0.45
CA THR A 156 21.29 1.20 -0.27
C THR A 156 21.43 1.08 -1.79
N GLN A 157 22.15 0.05 -2.25
CA GLN A 157 22.47 -0.18 -3.66
C GLN A 157 22.02 -1.57 -4.10
N PHE A 158 21.00 -2.12 -3.45
CA PHE A 158 20.52 -3.45 -3.76
C PHE A 158 19.69 -3.42 -5.06
N GLY A 159 20.34 -3.81 -6.16
CA GLY A 159 19.71 -3.97 -7.45
C GLY A 159 18.81 -5.21 -7.48
N LEU A 160 17.51 -5.00 -7.30
CA LEU A 160 16.51 -6.06 -7.39
C LEU A 160 16.26 -6.44 -8.86
N LYS A 161 16.36 -7.73 -9.17
CA LYS A 161 16.02 -8.28 -10.49
C LYS A 161 14.84 -9.21 -10.34
N LEU A 162 13.72 -8.83 -10.95
CA LEU A 162 12.51 -9.64 -11.06
C LEU A 162 12.23 -9.82 -12.54
N ASP A 163 11.95 -11.05 -12.99
CA ASP A 163 11.80 -11.34 -14.42
C ASP A 163 10.62 -10.57 -15.03
N ALA A 164 9.54 -10.42 -14.26
CA ALA A 164 8.40 -9.62 -14.67
C ALA A 164 8.65 -8.11 -14.58
N TRP A 165 9.73 -7.63 -13.93
CA TRP A 165 10.04 -6.21 -13.77
C TRP A 165 11.46 -5.91 -14.30
N PRO A 166 11.65 -5.83 -15.62
CA PRO A 166 12.98 -5.81 -16.25
C PRO A 166 13.78 -4.52 -15.99
N ARG A 167 13.17 -3.47 -15.44
CA ARG A 167 13.79 -2.15 -15.20
C ARG A 167 13.46 -1.61 -13.81
N LEU A 168 13.80 -2.38 -12.79
CA LEU A 168 13.71 -1.93 -11.42
C LEU A 168 14.88 -1.03 -11.05
N GLY A 169 14.55 0.09 -10.39
CA GLY A 169 15.52 0.82 -9.58
C GLY A 169 15.99 -0.02 -8.39
N ASN A 170 16.98 0.49 -7.67
CA ASN A 170 17.42 -0.15 -6.43
C ASN A 170 16.33 -0.06 -5.37
N VAL A 171 16.31 -1.03 -4.45
CA VAL A 171 15.59 -0.89 -3.19
C VAL A 171 16.32 0.15 -2.34
N ASP A 172 15.58 1.06 -1.72
CA ASP A 172 16.16 2.18 -0.96
C ASP A 172 17.04 1.74 0.20
N VAL A 173 16.57 0.78 1.01
CA VAL A 173 17.33 0.18 2.11
C VAL A 173 17.04 -1.32 2.18
N THR A 174 18.08 -2.14 2.28
CA THR A 174 17.95 -3.57 2.56
C THR A 174 18.75 -4.00 3.78
N LEU A 175 18.22 -4.97 4.51
CA LEU A 175 18.91 -5.66 5.61
C LEU A 175 19.19 -7.11 5.20
N HIS A 176 20.46 -7.53 5.27
CA HIS A 176 20.93 -8.84 4.87
C HIS A 176 21.39 -9.64 6.08
N ARG A 177 20.75 -10.79 6.32
CA ARG A 177 21.20 -11.76 7.33
C ARG A 177 21.80 -12.99 6.65
N PRO A 178 22.86 -13.61 7.20
CA PRO A 178 23.44 -14.82 6.64
C PRO A 178 22.38 -15.93 6.45
N GLY A 179 22.36 -16.53 5.26
CA GLY A 179 21.45 -17.63 4.93
C GLY A 179 19.98 -17.25 4.74
N ARG A 180 19.65 -15.95 4.68
CA ARG A 180 18.29 -15.42 4.53
C ARG A 180 18.17 -14.55 3.27
N GLN A 181 16.95 -14.41 2.74
CA GLN A 181 16.70 -13.36 1.75
C GLN A 181 16.68 -11.99 2.43
N PRO A 182 16.95 -10.89 1.71
CA PRO A 182 16.95 -9.57 2.31
C PRO A 182 15.57 -9.18 2.85
N VAL A 183 15.58 -8.36 3.89
CA VAL A 183 14.44 -7.50 4.23
C VAL A 183 14.56 -6.25 3.38
N MET A 184 13.49 -5.90 2.66
CA MET A 184 13.44 -4.74 1.76
C MET A 184 12.60 -3.62 2.37
N ILE A 185 13.09 -2.39 2.31
CA ILE A 185 12.40 -1.20 2.82
C ILE A 185 12.41 -0.16 1.71
N GLU A 186 11.22 0.20 1.24
CA GLU A 186 11.01 1.28 0.27
C GLU A 186 10.59 2.54 0.99
N LEU A 187 11.27 3.64 0.68
CA LEU A 187 11.14 4.90 1.40
C LEU A 187 10.33 5.89 0.58
N LYS A 188 9.55 6.74 1.23
CA LYS A 188 8.92 7.89 0.57
C LYS A 188 8.96 9.13 1.44
N ALA A 189 9.24 10.28 0.87
CA ALA A 189 9.15 11.53 1.61
C ALA A 189 8.70 12.68 0.72
N GLY A 190 7.72 13.44 1.19
CA GLY A 190 7.19 14.56 0.43
C GLY A 190 6.16 15.38 1.19
N ARG A 191 5.46 16.24 0.45
CA ARG A 191 4.39 17.11 0.94
C ARG A 191 3.22 17.13 -0.03
N GLY A 192 2.04 17.39 0.48
CA GLY A 192 0.82 17.50 -0.30
C GLY A 192 0.17 16.16 -0.59
N ASN A 193 -0.83 16.18 -1.48
CA ASN A 193 -1.73 15.04 -1.70
C ASN A 193 -1.07 13.81 -2.33
N ASP A 194 0.15 13.97 -2.87
CA ASP A 194 0.87 12.94 -3.60
C ASP A 194 2.16 12.50 -2.89
N ALA A 195 2.35 12.89 -1.62
CA ALA A 195 3.56 12.57 -0.86
C ALA A 195 3.82 11.06 -0.74
N ALA A 196 2.76 10.25 -0.68
CA ALA A 196 2.82 8.79 -0.60
C ALA A 196 2.40 8.10 -1.90
N VAL A 197 2.10 8.84 -2.98
CA VAL A 197 1.45 8.26 -4.17
C VAL A 197 2.27 7.16 -4.83
N GLN A 198 3.60 7.31 -4.78
CA GLN A 198 4.53 6.32 -5.33
C GLN A 198 4.50 4.98 -4.58
N CYS A 199 3.90 4.90 -3.38
CA CYS A 199 3.64 3.61 -2.73
C CYS A 199 2.74 2.70 -3.58
N VAL A 200 1.96 3.24 -4.52
CA VAL A 200 1.21 2.41 -5.48
C VAL A 200 2.14 1.56 -6.35
N TRP A 201 3.37 2.02 -6.59
CA TRP A 201 4.38 1.29 -7.33
C TRP A 201 5.17 0.36 -6.41
N ASP A 202 5.60 0.88 -5.26
CA ASP A 202 6.50 0.15 -4.37
C ASP A 202 5.83 -0.99 -3.62
N ALA A 203 4.55 -0.87 -3.24
CA ALA A 203 3.87 -1.93 -2.53
C ALA A 203 3.70 -3.19 -3.42
N PRO A 204 3.21 -3.10 -4.68
CA PRO A 204 3.19 -4.24 -5.58
C PRO A 204 4.59 -4.78 -5.95
N LYS A 205 5.60 -3.91 -6.02
CA LYS A 205 7.01 -4.32 -6.23
C LYS A 205 7.49 -5.21 -5.09
N LEU A 206 7.28 -4.78 -3.85
CA LEU A 206 7.61 -5.56 -2.65
C LEU A 206 6.78 -6.85 -2.59
N ALA A 207 5.48 -6.78 -2.87
CA ALA A 207 4.62 -7.96 -2.92
C ALA A 207 5.13 -8.98 -3.95
N PHE A 208 5.55 -8.53 -5.14
CA PHE A 208 6.10 -9.41 -6.16
C PHE A 208 7.45 -10.00 -5.75
N ALA A 209 8.31 -9.22 -5.09
CA ALA A 209 9.58 -9.74 -4.54
C ALA A 209 9.35 -10.84 -3.49
N LEU A 210 8.32 -10.69 -2.64
CA LEU A 210 7.91 -11.71 -1.68
C LEU A 210 7.35 -12.96 -2.38
N PHE A 211 6.50 -12.77 -3.40
CA PHE A 211 5.96 -13.86 -4.20
C PHE A 211 7.06 -14.71 -4.85
N GLU A 212 8.10 -14.09 -5.41
CA GLU A 212 9.24 -14.80 -6.01
C GLU A 212 10.24 -15.36 -4.99
N GLY A 213 10.01 -15.16 -3.69
CA GLY A 213 10.96 -15.56 -2.65
C GLY A 213 12.31 -14.83 -2.75
N ARG A 214 12.30 -13.59 -3.26
CA ARG A 214 13.48 -12.72 -3.38
C ARG A 214 13.67 -11.81 -2.16
N ALA A 215 12.67 -11.74 -1.29
CA ALA A 215 12.69 -11.03 -0.02
C ALA A 215 12.12 -11.94 1.08
N ASP A 216 12.67 -11.83 2.29
CA ASP A 216 12.08 -12.47 3.48
C ASP A 216 10.90 -11.62 4.01
N ALA A 217 11.00 -10.30 3.85
CA ALA A 217 9.98 -9.34 4.26
C ALA A 217 10.10 -8.03 3.45
N GLY A 218 8.99 -7.34 3.25
CA GLY A 218 8.92 -6.07 2.52
C GLY A 218 8.16 -5.02 3.32
N TYR A 219 8.70 -3.80 3.36
CA TYR A 219 8.17 -2.71 4.15
C TYR A 219 8.13 -1.39 3.39
N LEU A 220 7.12 -0.59 3.66
CA LEU A 220 7.01 0.80 3.24
C LEU A 220 7.29 1.70 4.44
N LEU A 221 8.11 2.73 4.24
CA LEU A 221 8.39 3.75 5.25
C LEU A 221 8.24 5.14 4.64
N ALA A 222 7.26 5.92 5.09
CA ALA A 222 6.99 7.23 4.52
C ALA A 222 7.00 8.37 5.54
N ALA A 223 7.57 9.50 5.14
CA ALA A 223 7.59 10.76 5.88
C ALA A 223 6.70 11.81 5.20
N ALA A 224 5.71 12.34 5.92
CA ALA A 224 4.91 13.47 5.45
C ALA A 224 4.46 14.36 6.62
N PRO A 225 4.08 15.63 6.37
CA PRO A 225 3.42 16.47 7.37
C PRO A 225 2.17 15.80 7.94
N VAL A 226 1.91 15.97 9.24
CA VAL A 226 0.73 15.39 9.92
C VAL A 226 -0.58 15.70 9.18
N LYS A 227 -0.73 16.94 8.70
CA LYS A 227 -1.91 17.39 7.96
C LYS A 227 -2.16 16.62 6.64
N ASP A 228 -1.10 16.08 6.04
CA ASP A 228 -1.17 15.36 4.76
C ASP A 228 -1.60 13.89 5.01
N TRP A 229 -1.37 13.36 6.21
CA TRP A 229 -1.89 12.07 6.66
C TRP A 229 -3.36 12.09 7.09
N GLN A 230 -3.83 13.23 7.63
CA GLN A 230 -5.20 13.36 8.16
C GLN A 230 -6.28 13.40 7.07
N ARG A 231 -5.89 13.69 5.84
CA ARG A 231 -6.80 13.69 4.70
C ARG A 231 -6.57 12.42 3.90
N PRO A 232 -7.62 11.79 3.37
CA PRO A 232 -7.47 10.74 2.38
C PRO A 232 -6.71 11.31 1.17
N ALA A 233 -5.42 10.98 1.13
CA ALA A 233 -4.45 11.33 0.13
C ALA A 233 -3.96 10.05 -0.53
N ARG A 234 -3.59 10.14 -1.79
CA ARG A 234 -3.27 8.96 -2.59
C ARG A 234 -2.00 8.31 -2.05
N GLY A 235 -2.04 6.99 -1.89
CA GLY A 235 -0.97 6.18 -1.35
C GLY A 235 -0.94 6.11 0.18
N THR A 236 -1.75 6.90 0.89
CA THR A 236 -1.81 6.81 2.37
C THR A 236 -2.52 5.54 2.84
N GLU A 237 -3.32 4.90 1.99
CA GLU A 237 -3.97 3.63 2.29
C GLU A 237 -3.00 2.46 2.46
N PHE A 238 -1.79 2.54 1.92
CA PHE A 238 -0.75 1.52 2.11
C PHE A 238 -0.15 1.54 3.54
N PHE A 239 -0.50 2.55 4.34
CA PHE A 239 -0.15 2.66 5.75
C PHE A 239 -1.33 2.33 6.66
N ARG A 240 -2.26 1.52 6.17
CA ARG A 240 -3.44 1.02 6.88
C ARG A 240 -3.49 -0.50 6.74
N ASP A 241 -4.25 -1.12 7.64
CA ASP A 241 -4.43 -2.56 7.60
C ASP A 241 -5.45 -2.87 6.49
N LEU A 242 -4.95 -3.18 5.29
CA LEU A 242 -5.75 -3.16 4.07
C LEU A 242 -5.35 -4.22 3.05
N ASP A 243 -6.35 -4.87 2.45
CA ASP A 243 -6.17 -5.78 1.31
C ASP A 243 -6.22 -4.98 0.02
N HIS A 244 -5.19 -5.17 -0.77
CA HIS A 244 -5.00 -4.56 -2.07
C HIS A 244 -5.29 -5.59 -3.15
N ASP A 245 -6.12 -5.21 -4.12
CA ASP A 245 -6.31 -5.95 -5.36
C ASP A 245 -5.61 -5.13 -6.44
N SER A 246 -4.60 -5.73 -7.07
CA SER A 246 -3.79 -5.06 -8.10
C SER A 246 -4.61 -4.64 -9.31
N ARG A 247 -5.76 -5.28 -9.58
CA ARG A 247 -6.72 -4.84 -10.61
C ARG A 247 -7.39 -3.53 -10.21
N VAL A 248 -7.80 -3.40 -8.94
CA VAL A 248 -8.33 -2.14 -8.39
C VAL A 248 -7.26 -1.06 -8.45
N LEU A 249 -6.05 -1.34 -7.96
CA LEU A 249 -4.95 -0.36 -7.98
C LEU A 249 -4.65 0.12 -9.40
N GLY A 250 -4.69 -0.78 -10.39
CA GLY A 250 -4.58 -0.44 -11.81
C GLY A 250 -5.61 0.61 -12.25
N LEU A 251 -6.86 0.49 -11.80
CA LEU A 251 -7.93 1.44 -12.11
C LEU A 251 -7.81 2.75 -11.35
N LEU A 252 -7.55 2.68 -10.04
CA LEU A 252 -7.48 3.85 -9.16
C LEU A 252 -6.30 4.76 -9.48
N TYR A 253 -5.20 4.17 -9.95
CA TYR A 253 -3.94 4.85 -10.21
C TYR A 253 -3.52 4.82 -11.69
N ASP A 254 -4.46 4.62 -12.62
CA ASP A 254 -4.18 4.54 -14.06
C ASP A 254 -3.34 5.72 -14.57
N ASP A 255 -3.60 6.93 -14.07
CA ASP A 255 -2.82 8.13 -14.39
C ASP A 255 -1.35 8.02 -13.96
N HIS A 256 -1.08 7.50 -12.76
CA HIS A 256 0.28 7.25 -12.27
C HIS A 256 0.96 6.11 -13.03
N TRP A 257 0.25 5.00 -13.24
CA TRP A 257 0.78 3.87 -14.00
C TRP A 257 1.10 4.25 -15.45
N ARG A 258 0.30 5.13 -16.05
CA ARG A 258 0.54 5.68 -17.40
C ARG A 258 1.73 6.63 -17.39
N TRP A 259 1.77 7.58 -16.47
CA TRP A 259 2.89 8.52 -16.35
C TRP A 259 4.22 7.77 -16.19
N TRP A 260 4.26 6.75 -15.34
CA TRP A 260 5.46 5.95 -15.10
C TRP A 260 5.94 5.22 -16.35
N ARG A 261 4.99 4.60 -17.08
CA ARG A 261 5.24 3.92 -18.36
C ARG A 261 5.87 4.86 -19.39
N GLU A 262 5.37 6.08 -19.45
CA GLU A 262 5.79 7.09 -20.44
C GLU A 262 7.11 7.77 -20.06
N ASN A 263 7.38 7.99 -18.77
CA ASN A 263 8.42 8.93 -18.33
C ASN A 263 9.62 8.29 -17.63
N GLU A 264 9.44 7.25 -16.82
CA GLU A 264 10.55 6.81 -15.95
C GLU A 264 11.28 5.56 -16.46
N HIS A 265 10.61 4.61 -17.14
CA HIS A 265 11.29 3.34 -17.45
C HIS A 265 10.89 2.64 -18.75
N GLY A 266 9.90 3.10 -19.51
CA GLY A 266 9.56 2.57 -20.85
C GLY A 266 9.11 1.10 -20.92
N MET A 267 9.21 0.34 -19.83
CA MET A 267 8.68 -1.02 -19.66
C MET A 267 8.18 -1.17 -18.23
N GLY A 268 6.86 -1.01 -18.04
CA GLY A 268 6.17 -1.49 -16.83
C GLY A 268 6.37 -2.99 -16.67
N PRO A 269 6.07 -3.56 -15.50
CA PRO A 269 6.19 -4.99 -15.34
C PRO A 269 5.15 -5.69 -16.20
N SER A 270 5.41 -6.95 -16.51
CA SER A 270 4.50 -7.80 -17.27
C SER A 270 3.42 -8.42 -16.40
N SER A 271 3.67 -8.57 -15.09
CA SER A 271 2.72 -9.12 -14.14
C SER A 271 2.86 -8.53 -12.73
N LEU A 272 1.79 -8.67 -11.96
CA LEU A 272 1.69 -8.30 -10.55
C LEU A 272 1.08 -9.46 -9.77
N PRO A 273 1.32 -9.59 -8.45
CA PRO A 273 0.48 -10.46 -7.63
C PRO A 273 -0.95 -9.93 -7.71
N ALA A 274 -1.93 -10.82 -7.84
CA ALA A 274 -3.33 -10.44 -7.91
C ALA A 274 -3.71 -9.61 -6.67
N ARG A 275 -3.21 -10.03 -5.50
CA ARG A 275 -3.52 -9.42 -4.21
C ARG A 275 -2.34 -9.45 -3.25
N PHE A 276 -2.35 -8.51 -2.32
CA PHE A 276 -1.46 -8.46 -1.17
C PHE A 276 -2.11 -7.61 -0.07
N ARG A 277 -1.60 -7.71 1.15
CA ARG A 277 -2.06 -6.92 2.30
C ARG A 277 -0.98 -5.97 2.77
N THR A 278 -1.37 -4.80 3.25
CA THR A 278 -0.51 -3.96 4.08
C THR A 278 -0.98 -3.98 5.52
N ARG A 279 -0.06 -3.86 6.49
CA ARG A 279 -0.38 -3.70 7.90
C ARG A 279 0.47 -2.60 8.52
N PRO A 280 -0.13 -1.62 9.21
CA PRO A 280 0.60 -0.56 9.88
C PRO A 280 1.31 -1.16 11.09
N LEU A 281 2.57 -0.80 11.26
CA LEU A 281 3.39 -1.28 12.36
C LEU A 281 3.70 -0.19 13.36
N HIS A 282 4.07 1.00 12.87
CA HIS A 282 4.56 2.07 13.73
C HIS A 282 4.33 3.45 13.15
N THR A 283 4.29 4.44 14.03
CA THR A 283 4.30 5.86 13.66
C THR A 283 5.19 6.61 14.62
N ALA A 284 6.22 7.28 14.10
CA ALA A 284 7.10 8.15 14.86
C ALA A 284 6.85 9.62 14.49
N ALA A 285 6.73 10.48 15.50
CA ALA A 285 6.59 11.91 15.30
C ALA A 285 7.96 12.58 15.15
N LEU A 286 8.04 13.59 14.28
CA LEU A 286 9.20 14.47 14.17
C LEU A 286 8.80 15.89 13.79
N THR A 287 9.71 16.84 13.99
CA THR A 287 9.52 18.25 13.63
C THR A 287 10.52 18.68 12.57
N VAL A 288 10.04 19.27 11.48
CA VAL A 288 10.87 19.88 10.44
C VAL A 288 10.54 21.37 10.38
N ALA A 289 11.51 22.21 10.74
CA ALA A 289 11.30 23.61 11.08
C ALA A 289 10.21 23.80 12.16
N SER A 290 9.07 24.39 11.81
CA SER A 290 7.90 24.55 12.70
C SER A 290 6.73 23.62 12.33
N THR A 291 6.92 22.73 11.37
CA THR A 291 5.88 21.82 10.90
C THR A 291 6.00 20.48 11.60
N ALA A 292 4.88 19.96 12.12
CA ALA A 292 4.80 18.58 12.62
C ALA A 292 4.72 17.60 11.45
N TRP A 293 5.55 16.56 11.50
CA TRP A 293 5.62 15.47 10.55
C TRP A 293 5.45 14.14 11.27
N GLU A 294 5.08 13.13 10.51
CA GLU A 294 5.05 11.74 10.94
C GLU A 294 5.83 10.89 9.94
N LEU A 295 6.53 9.90 10.50
CA LEU A 295 7.15 8.80 9.80
C LEU A 295 6.32 7.55 10.09
N ARG A 296 5.72 6.94 9.05
CA ARG A 296 4.83 5.78 9.18
C ARG A 296 5.45 4.55 8.53
N LEU A 297 5.39 3.41 9.24
CA LEU A 297 5.87 2.11 8.78
C LEU A 297 4.70 1.18 8.54
N ALA A 298 4.72 0.48 7.40
CA ALA A 298 3.79 -0.60 7.10
C ALA A 298 4.52 -1.81 6.50
N ALA A 299 4.10 -3.01 6.90
CA ALA A 299 4.53 -4.26 6.29
C ALA A 299 3.68 -4.56 5.05
N VAL A 300 4.30 -5.10 4.01
CA VAL A 300 3.62 -5.76 2.87
C VAL A 300 3.65 -7.25 3.10
N HIS A 301 2.50 -7.91 3.04
CA HIS A 301 2.38 -9.33 3.34
C HIS A 301 1.17 -10.00 2.65
N ASP A 302 0.92 -11.27 3.00
CA ASP A 302 -0.18 -12.11 2.53
C ASP A 302 -0.43 -12.00 1.03
N VAL A 303 0.65 -12.20 0.29
CA VAL A 303 0.68 -12.09 -1.16
C VAL A 303 0.00 -13.32 -1.77
N SER A 304 -0.95 -13.08 -2.68
CA SER A 304 -1.65 -14.17 -3.38
C SER A 304 -0.71 -14.99 -4.25
N ALA A 305 -0.99 -16.29 -4.38
CA ALA A 305 -0.28 -17.15 -5.34
C ALA A 305 -0.69 -16.88 -6.81
N GLU A 306 -1.78 -16.15 -7.05
CA GLU A 306 -2.21 -15.74 -8.38
C GLU A 306 -1.39 -14.54 -8.87
N LEU A 307 -0.95 -14.60 -10.12
CA LEU A 307 -0.41 -13.45 -10.84
C LEU A 307 -1.42 -12.96 -11.87
N ILE A 308 -1.52 -11.64 -12.00
CA ILE A 308 -2.30 -10.99 -13.06
C ILE A 308 -1.35 -10.34 -14.05
N ALA A 309 -1.75 -10.31 -15.32
CA ALA A 309 -1.09 -9.46 -16.28
C ALA A 309 -1.20 -8.01 -15.81
N TRP A 310 -0.09 -7.28 -15.88
CA TRP A 310 -0.15 -5.84 -15.69
C TRP A 310 -1.14 -5.26 -16.70
N PRO A 311 -2.02 -4.33 -16.31
CA PRO A 311 -2.95 -3.72 -17.23
C PRO A 311 -2.20 -3.01 -18.36
N SER A 312 -2.10 -3.71 -19.50
CA SER A 312 -1.77 -3.11 -20.78
C SER A 312 -2.95 -2.21 -21.16
N PRO A 313 -2.76 -0.89 -21.28
CA PRO A 313 -3.75 -0.02 -21.86
C PRO A 313 -3.95 -0.54 -23.28
N ARG A 314 -5.22 -0.74 -23.63
CA ARG A 314 -5.60 -0.76 -25.04
C ARG A 314 -5.67 0.68 -25.53
#